data_AF-X0R062-F1
#
_entry.id   AF-X0R062-F1
#
_cell.length_a   1.000
_cell.length_b   1.000
_cell.length_c   1.000
_cell.angle_alpha   90.00
_cell.angle_beta   90.00
_cell.angle_gamma   90.00
#
_symmetry.space_group_name_H-M   'P 1'
#
loop_
_entity.id
_entity.type
_entity.pdbx_description
1 polymer ?
#
loop_
_entity_poly.entity_id
_entity_poly.type
_entity_poly.pdbx_seq_one_letter_code
_entity_poly.pdbx_strand_id
1 'polypeptide(L)'
;MVQQIGDSDQPEPMSAMVDKLSSEQESPQPLTTDIETEKRILAQKQKERAARVAEQEKRAKEFLTEQEVAEAEALAKARAESQQYVDNSAPAIDDTSSTESTKDVTTDLTVQPRTESQSATDTTKSSEAEKQKAVQEQQEAQRQAAIKEQAAAKKTCREQKTSGGRETSRSKKAGEAQAAAERKREAAEAAKKRATKSPSEYQIKKGDGLIKLARQYNMPVEVLAQANNLSPSAALQLGQSITIPSSKQVQRLEREAAAAEQAREKKRQQEEALAKKSADAKREAQQKLSEARKEVKETDAKGSFGVQVALANDQAKADELAKKFRAAGYQVKTSATSRGVRVVVGPERGKVAALALKDKINSDPKVNTTSAWVLYWR
;
A
#
# COMPACT_ATOMS: atom_id res chain seq x y z
N MET A 1 70.01 -23.95 -9.08
CA MET A 1 69.66 -25.30 -8.62
C MET A 1 68.14 -25.40 -8.76
N VAL A 2 67.53 -25.97 -9.82
CA VAL A 2 67.95 -27.01 -10.79
C VAL A 2 68.23 -28.37 -10.15
N GLN A 3 67.23 -29.26 -10.31
CA GLN A 3 67.11 -30.73 -10.16
C GLN A 3 65.60 -30.93 -9.83
N GLN A 4 64.69 -31.54 -10.60
CA GLN A 4 64.68 -32.46 -11.75
C GLN A 4 64.96 -33.95 -11.46
N ILE A 5 64.04 -34.79 -11.96
CA ILE A 5 64.01 -36.28 -12.02
C ILE A 5 63.70 -36.94 -10.65
N GLY A 6 62.77 -37.89 -10.54
CA GLY A 6 61.82 -38.52 -11.47
C GLY A 6 60.82 -39.36 -10.65
N ASP A 7 60.02 -40.29 -11.12
CA ASP A 7 59.39 -40.71 -12.38
C ASP A 7 58.59 -41.99 -12.00
N SER A 8 57.64 -42.45 -12.80
CA SER A 8 56.97 -43.77 -12.69
C SER A 8 56.17 -44.09 -11.41
N ASP A 9 54.84 -44.10 -11.51
CA ASP A 9 54.12 -45.37 -11.69
C ASP A 9 52.74 -45.13 -12.34
N GLN A 10 52.36 -45.96 -13.31
CA GLN A 10 51.15 -45.78 -14.13
C GLN A 10 50.27 -47.05 -14.05
N PRO A 11 48.94 -46.95 -13.87
CA PRO A 11 48.11 -48.14 -13.69
C PRO A 11 47.87 -48.91 -14.99
N GLU A 12 48.08 -50.23 -14.93
CA GLU A 12 47.73 -51.23 -15.96
C GLU A 12 46.21 -51.29 -16.23
N PRO A 13 45.75 -51.16 -17.49
CA PRO A 13 44.42 -51.55 -17.93
C PRO A 13 44.47 -52.90 -18.68
N MET A 14 43.65 -53.87 -18.26
CA MET A 14 43.59 -55.18 -18.92
C MET A 14 43.00 -55.11 -20.34
N SER A 15 43.63 -55.86 -21.26
CA SER A 15 43.22 -56.11 -22.66
C SER A 15 41.72 -56.39 -22.81
N ALA A 16 41.00 -55.69 -23.68
CA ALA A 16 41.05 -55.76 -25.15
C ALA A 16 40.50 -57.08 -25.72
N MET A 17 39.29 -57.01 -26.28
CA MET A 17 38.85 -57.90 -27.34
C MET A 17 38.24 -57.04 -28.45
N VAL A 18 38.77 -57.19 -29.66
CA VAL A 18 38.41 -56.40 -30.83
C VAL A 18 37.36 -57.15 -31.62
N ASP A 19 36.29 -56.47 -32.00
CA ASP A 19 35.64 -56.75 -33.28
C ASP A 19 35.26 -55.45 -33.97
N LYS A 20 35.26 -55.46 -35.31
CA LYS A 20 35.46 -54.25 -36.13
C LYS A 20 34.62 -54.32 -37.39
N LEU A 21 33.59 -53.49 -37.52
CA LEU A 21 33.04 -53.06 -38.83
C LEU A 21 32.04 -51.89 -38.71
N SER A 22 31.83 -51.24 -39.87
CA SER A 22 30.85 -50.18 -40.17
C SER A 22 31.02 -48.83 -39.50
N SER A 23 31.74 -47.96 -40.22
CA SER A 23 31.58 -46.51 -40.17
C SER A 23 30.27 -46.09 -40.83
N GLU A 24 29.38 -45.42 -40.10
CA GLU A 24 28.33 -44.59 -40.70
C GLU A 24 28.22 -43.27 -39.92
N GLN A 25 28.17 -42.15 -40.63
CA GLN A 25 27.95 -40.84 -40.02
C GLN A 25 26.46 -40.61 -39.80
N GLU A 26 26.03 -40.54 -38.54
CA GLU A 26 24.79 -39.84 -38.22
C GLU A 26 25.07 -38.45 -37.65
N SER A 27 24.65 -37.45 -38.42
CA SER A 27 24.52 -36.07 -37.97
C SER A 27 23.50 -35.98 -36.83
N PRO A 28 23.66 -35.10 -35.82
CA PRO A 28 22.66 -34.94 -34.78
C PRO A 28 21.39 -34.30 -35.34
N GLN A 29 20.36 -35.12 -35.60
CA GLN A 29 19.03 -34.60 -35.92
C GLN A 29 18.37 -34.05 -34.65
N PRO A 30 17.77 -32.85 -34.68
CA PRO A 30 17.07 -32.31 -33.52
C PRO A 30 15.79 -33.12 -33.28
N LEU A 31 15.63 -33.66 -32.08
CA LEU A 31 14.37 -34.31 -31.68
C LEU A 31 13.23 -33.29 -31.78
N THR A 32 12.36 -33.46 -32.77
CA THR A 32 11.09 -32.73 -32.86
C THR A 32 10.13 -33.28 -31.83
N THR A 33 10.24 -32.83 -30.58
CA THR A 33 9.18 -33.05 -29.58
C THR A 33 7.90 -32.40 -30.08
N ASP A 34 6.81 -33.17 -30.02
CA ASP A 34 5.56 -32.86 -30.70
C ASP A 34 4.94 -31.53 -30.19
N ILE A 35 4.94 -30.54 -31.08
CA ILE A 35 4.52 -29.14 -30.83
C ILE A 35 3.07 -29.07 -30.34
N GLU A 36 2.21 -30.02 -30.73
CA GLU A 36 0.81 -30.05 -30.27
C GLU A 36 0.72 -30.45 -28.79
N THR A 37 1.60 -31.36 -28.37
CA THR A 37 1.68 -31.81 -26.97
C THR A 37 2.14 -30.68 -26.05
N GLU A 38 3.16 -29.91 -26.46
CA GLU A 38 3.63 -28.73 -25.72
C GLU A 38 2.54 -27.65 -25.60
N LYS A 39 1.83 -27.35 -26.68
CA LYS A 39 0.68 -26.42 -26.67
C LYS A 39 -0.41 -26.89 -25.70
N ARG A 40 -0.72 -28.19 -25.67
CA ARG A 40 -1.71 -28.77 -24.74
C ARG A 40 -1.28 -28.64 -23.28
N ILE A 41 -0.01 -28.92 -22.97
CA ILE A 41 0.56 -28.75 -21.62
C ILE A 41 0.56 -27.27 -21.20
N LEU A 42 0.89 -26.36 -22.11
CA LEU A 42 0.88 -24.92 -21.85
C LEU A 42 -0.55 -24.42 -21.56
N ALA A 43 -1.54 -24.82 -22.38
CA ALA A 43 -2.94 -24.49 -22.16
C ALA A 43 -3.48 -25.04 -20.83
N GLN A 44 -3.08 -26.26 -20.45
CA GLN A 44 -3.43 -26.84 -19.16
C GLN A 44 -2.84 -26.05 -17.99
N LYS A 45 -1.54 -25.68 -18.05
CA LYS A 45 -0.89 -24.83 -17.03
C LYS A 45 -1.52 -23.43 -16.95
N GLN A 46 -1.93 -22.84 -18.08
CA GLN A 46 -2.64 -21.56 -18.08
C GLN A 46 -4.03 -21.68 -17.42
N LYS A 47 -4.77 -22.75 -17.71
CA LYS A 47 -6.08 -23.03 -17.09
C LYS A 47 -5.96 -23.25 -15.58
N GLU A 48 -4.95 -24.00 -15.13
CA GLU A 48 -4.67 -24.21 -13.71
C GLU A 48 -4.30 -22.90 -13.00
N ARG A 49 -3.44 -22.08 -13.61
CA ARG A 49 -3.07 -20.76 -13.07
C ARG A 49 -4.29 -19.84 -12.98
N ALA A 50 -5.13 -19.80 -14.00
CA ALA A 50 -6.37 -19.02 -14.01
C ALA A 50 -7.37 -19.50 -12.95
N ALA A 51 -7.52 -20.81 -12.76
CA ALA A 51 -8.37 -21.38 -11.71
C ALA A 51 -7.88 -20.99 -10.31
N ARG A 52 -6.56 -21.09 -10.06
CA ARG A 52 -5.95 -20.70 -8.77
C ARG A 52 -6.10 -19.20 -8.48
N VAL A 53 -5.98 -18.35 -9.49
CA VAL A 53 -6.23 -16.90 -9.34
C VAL A 53 -7.71 -16.63 -9.07
N ALA A 54 -8.63 -17.27 -9.79
CA ALA A 54 -10.07 -17.12 -9.56
C ALA A 54 -10.49 -17.61 -8.15
N GLU A 55 -9.85 -18.65 -7.62
CA GLU A 55 -10.04 -19.14 -6.24
C GLU A 55 -9.51 -18.13 -5.20
N GLN A 56 -8.35 -17.51 -5.45
CA GLN A 56 -7.82 -16.43 -4.61
C GLN A 56 -8.73 -15.19 -4.63
N GLU A 57 -9.26 -14.81 -5.80
CA GLU A 57 -10.22 -13.71 -5.94
C GLU A 57 -11.55 -14.01 -5.24
N LYS A 58 -12.03 -15.26 -5.26
CA LYS A 58 -13.22 -15.66 -4.48
C LYS A 58 -12.99 -15.52 -2.98
N ARG A 59 -11.90 -16.09 -2.44
CA ARG A 59 -11.55 -15.93 -1.02
C ARG A 59 -11.39 -14.47 -0.61
N ALA A 60 -10.80 -13.64 -1.47
CA ALA A 60 -10.64 -12.21 -1.21
C ALA A 60 -11.99 -11.47 -1.18
N LYS A 61 -12.96 -11.85 -2.03
CA LYS A 61 -14.33 -11.33 -2.00
C LYS A 61 -15.09 -11.79 -0.76
N GLU A 62 -15.02 -13.08 -0.44
CA GLU A 62 -15.62 -13.66 0.76
C GLU A 62 -15.15 -12.94 2.03
N PHE A 63 -13.83 -12.75 2.19
CA PHE A 63 -13.24 -12.00 3.30
C PHE A 63 -13.68 -10.52 3.34
N LEU A 64 -13.81 -9.87 2.18
CA LEU A 64 -14.30 -8.48 2.12
C LEU A 64 -15.78 -8.38 2.50
N THR A 65 -16.62 -9.32 2.04
CA THR A 65 -18.03 -9.38 2.47
C THR A 65 -18.18 -9.74 3.96
N GLU A 66 -17.28 -10.55 4.51
CA GLU A 66 -17.24 -10.85 5.94
C GLU A 66 -16.87 -9.61 6.77
N GLN A 67 -15.94 -8.77 6.30
CA GLN A 67 -15.65 -7.47 6.91
C GLN A 67 -16.85 -6.50 6.84
N GLU A 68 -17.51 -6.39 5.68
CA GLU A 68 -18.70 -5.54 5.52
C GLU A 68 -19.85 -5.97 6.45
N VAL A 69 -20.07 -7.28 6.60
CA VAL A 69 -21.08 -7.83 7.53
C VAL A 69 -20.69 -7.56 8.99
N ALA A 70 -19.42 -7.75 9.37
CA ALA A 70 -18.95 -7.48 10.73
C ALA A 70 -19.03 -5.98 11.09
N GLU A 71 -18.74 -5.08 10.16
CA GLU A 71 -18.92 -3.63 10.34
C GLU A 71 -20.40 -3.27 10.49
N ALA A 72 -21.28 -3.83 9.65
CA ALA A 72 -22.71 -3.62 9.73
C ALA A 72 -23.32 -4.14 11.04
N GLU A 73 -22.89 -5.32 11.53
CA GLU A 73 -23.31 -5.87 12.82
C GLU A 73 -22.82 -5.00 13.99
N ALA A 74 -21.56 -4.56 13.96
CA ALA A 74 -21.01 -3.66 14.98
C ALA A 74 -21.78 -2.32 15.04
N LEU A 75 -22.12 -1.75 13.88
CA LEU A 75 -22.91 -0.52 13.78
C LEU A 75 -24.36 -0.76 14.28
N ALA A 76 -24.99 -1.87 13.89
CA ALA A 76 -26.33 -2.22 14.37
C ALA A 76 -26.36 -2.42 15.90
N LYS A 77 -25.35 -3.08 16.46
CA LYS A 77 -25.19 -3.26 17.91
C LYS A 77 -24.98 -1.93 18.64
N ALA A 78 -24.08 -1.07 18.14
CA ALA A 78 -23.85 0.26 18.69
C ALA A 78 -25.10 1.15 18.61
N ARG A 79 -25.90 1.03 17.54
CA ARG A 79 -27.18 1.72 17.41
C ARG A 79 -28.21 1.22 18.43
N ALA A 80 -28.32 -0.10 18.61
CA ALA A 80 -29.24 -0.69 19.59
C ALA A 80 -28.85 -0.31 21.03
N GLU A 81 -27.56 -0.33 21.36
CA GLU A 81 -27.02 0.15 22.64
C GLU A 81 -27.34 1.65 22.85
N SER A 82 -27.10 2.49 21.84
CA SER A 82 -27.45 3.91 21.90
C SER A 82 -28.96 4.16 22.03
N GLN A 83 -29.81 3.34 21.43
CA GLN A 83 -31.27 3.40 21.61
C GLN A 83 -31.67 3.03 23.03
N GLN A 84 -31.11 1.95 23.60
CA GLN A 84 -31.34 1.62 25.02
C GLN A 84 -30.88 2.72 25.97
N TYR A 85 -29.78 3.43 25.67
CA TYR A 85 -29.38 4.60 26.45
C TYR A 85 -30.38 5.76 26.35
N VAL A 86 -30.99 6.00 25.18
CA VAL A 86 -32.06 7.01 25.02
C VAL A 86 -33.32 6.60 25.76
N ASP A 87 -33.76 5.34 25.62
CA ASP A 87 -34.98 4.83 26.26
C ASP A 87 -34.86 4.82 27.79
N ASN A 88 -33.69 4.44 28.34
CA ASN A 88 -33.42 4.46 29.78
C ASN A 88 -33.16 5.87 30.35
N SER A 89 -32.79 6.84 29.50
CA SER A 89 -32.52 8.22 29.90
C SER A 89 -33.66 9.18 29.56
N ALA A 90 -34.73 8.70 28.92
CA ALA A 90 -35.96 9.45 28.72
C ALA A 90 -36.69 9.57 30.08
N PRO A 91 -37.03 10.78 30.55
CA PRO A 91 -37.83 10.93 31.76
C PRO A 91 -39.21 10.32 31.52
N ALA A 92 -39.69 9.51 32.46
CA ALA A 92 -41.06 9.00 32.45
C ALA A 92 -42.05 10.16 32.64
N ILE A 93 -42.53 10.70 31.52
CA ILE A 93 -43.72 11.56 31.49
C ILE A 93 -44.94 10.64 31.59
N ASP A 94 -45.42 10.45 32.83
CA ASP A 94 -46.76 9.93 33.09
C ASP A 94 -47.79 10.91 32.50
N ASP A 95 -48.38 10.56 31.37
CA ASP A 95 -49.49 11.30 30.75
C ASP A 95 -50.78 10.47 30.86
N THR A 96 -51.34 10.44 32.07
CA THR A 96 -52.65 9.86 32.34
C THR A 96 -53.75 10.84 31.90
N SER A 97 -54.37 10.57 30.76
CA SER A 97 -55.50 11.35 30.24
C SER A 97 -56.84 10.65 30.49
N SER A 98 -57.87 11.43 30.86
CA SER A 98 -59.18 11.04 31.45
C SER A 98 -59.13 10.90 32.99
N THR A 99 -59.93 11.59 33.82
CA THR A 99 -61.24 12.24 33.59
C THR A 99 -61.51 13.38 34.61
N GLU A 100 -62.21 14.43 34.18
CA GLU A 100 -63.12 15.33 34.91
C GLU A 100 -62.76 16.02 36.27
N SER A 101 -62.87 17.36 36.23
CA SER A 101 -63.53 18.22 37.24
C SER A 101 -63.02 18.31 38.70
N THR A 102 -62.32 19.39 39.07
CA THR A 102 -62.92 20.61 39.68
C THR A 102 -61.90 21.62 40.24
N LYS A 103 -62.19 22.92 40.02
CA LYS A 103 -62.00 24.10 40.90
C LYS A 103 -60.62 24.54 41.46
N ASP A 104 -60.42 25.86 41.36
CA ASP A 104 -59.75 26.78 42.31
C ASP A 104 -58.23 26.59 42.63
N VAL A 105 -57.42 27.60 42.96
CA VAL A 105 -57.38 29.05 42.65
C VAL A 105 -56.00 29.61 43.11
N THR A 106 -55.59 30.79 42.62
CA THR A 106 -54.58 31.70 43.23
C THR A 106 -53.06 31.42 43.13
N THR A 107 -52.34 32.55 43.08
CA THR A 107 -50.90 32.91 43.13
C THR A 107 -50.00 32.06 44.05
N ASP A 108 -48.67 32.03 43.96
CA ASP A 108 -47.75 33.20 43.93
C ASP A 108 -46.29 32.84 43.50
N LEU A 109 -45.44 33.85 43.34
CA LEU A 109 -43.99 33.74 43.16
C LEU A 109 -43.27 33.17 44.40
N THR A 110 -41.94 32.93 44.26
CA THR A 110 -40.87 33.44 45.19
C THR A 110 -39.87 32.40 45.73
N VAL A 111 -38.60 32.58 45.31
CA VAL A 111 -37.32 32.34 46.04
C VAL A 111 -36.60 30.96 46.03
N GLN A 112 -35.27 31.10 45.99
CA GLN A 112 -34.17 30.13 46.02
C GLN A 112 -33.77 29.80 47.50
N PRO A 113 -32.50 29.47 47.85
CA PRO A 113 -31.63 28.34 47.50
C PRO A 113 -31.23 27.52 48.78
N ARG A 114 -30.17 26.68 48.66
CA ARG A 114 -29.06 26.47 49.63
C ARG A 114 -28.82 25.02 50.10
N THR A 115 -27.68 24.49 49.63
CA THR A 115 -26.63 23.62 50.26
C THR A 115 -26.82 23.16 51.72
N GLU A 116 -26.34 21.98 52.17
CA GLU A 116 -24.94 21.50 52.17
C GLU A 116 -24.84 19.94 52.08
N SER A 117 -23.87 19.36 51.35
CA SER A 117 -22.60 18.75 51.82
C SER A 117 -22.80 17.50 52.72
N GLN A 118 -22.17 16.34 52.51
CA GLN A 118 -20.90 15.95 51.87
C GLN A 118 -21.14 14.69 50.96
N SER A 119 -20.19 13.93 50.39
CA SER A 119 -18.72 13.86 50.50
C SER A 119 -18.06 13.27 49.21
N ALA A 120 -16.83 12.76 49.30
CA ALA A 120 -15.97 12.30 48.21
C ALA A 120 -16.22 10.87 47.69
N THR A 121 -16.25 10.68 46.35
CA THR A 121 -15.17 10.05 45.54
C THR A 121 -15.66 9.76 44.11
N ASP A 122 -15.22 10.53 43.11
CA ASP A 122 -14.46 9.99 41.96
C ASP A 122 -13.82 11.16 41.17
N THR A 123 -12.64 10.95 40.59
CA THR A 123 -11.91 11.99 39.85
C THR A 123 -11.49 11.46 38.48
N THR A 124 -11.60 12.33 37.46
CA THR A 124 -11.04 12.17 36.10
C THR A 124 -11.95 11.52 35.04
N LYS A 125 -12.94 12.28 34.54
CA LYS A 125 -13.39 12.21 33.12
C LYS A 125 -14.36 13.34 32.68
N SER A 126 -13.93 14.60 32.79
CA SER A 126 -14.64 15.73 32.13
C SER A 126 -13.73 16.79 31.48
N SER A 127 -12.42 16.75 31.70
CA SER A 127 -11.50 17.82 31.28
C SER A 127 -10.92 17.69 29.86
N GLU A 128 -11.29 16.65 29.10
CA GLU A 128 -10.87 16.48 27.69
C GLU A 128 -11.86 17.10 26.70
N ALA A 129 -13.17 17.06 26.97
CA ALA A 129 -14.19 17.56 26.05
C ALA A 129 -14.12 19.08 25.83
N GLU A 130 -13.94 19.87 26.91
CA GLU A 130 -13.73 21.32 26.80
C GLU A 130 -12.40 21.67 26.13
N LYS A 131 -11.32 20.93 26.41
CA LYS A 131 -10.02 21.14 25.77
C LYS A 131 -10.06 20.85 24.27
N GLN A 132 -10.73 19.79 23.84
CA GLN A 132 -10.89 19.47 22.43
C GLN A 132 -11.69 20.54 21.68
N LYS A 133 -12.78 21.05 22.28
CA LYS A 133 -13.60 22.11 21.68
C LYS A 133 -12.82 23.42 21.54
N ALA A 134 -12.08 23.83 22.58
CA ALA A 134 -11.23 25.03 22.54
C ALA A 134 -10.08 24.94 21.52
N VAL A 135 -9.45 23.77 21.37
CA VAL A 135 -8.41 23.55 20.35
C VAL A 135 -8.99 23.61 18.94
N GLN A 136 -10.19 23.08 18.71
CA GLN A 136 -10.85 23.13 17.41
C GLN A 136 -11.25 24.56 17.01
N GLU A 137 -11.78 25.34 17.96
CA GLU A 137 -12.15 26.75 17.75
C GLU A 137 -10.92 27.64 17.48
N GLN A 138 -9.80 27.40 18.17
CA GLN A 138 -8.52 28.06 17.86
C GLN A 138 -7.96 27.68 16.47
N GLN A 139 -8.04 26.41 16.06
CA GLN A 139 -7.59 25.99 14.73
C GLN A 139 -8.43 26.60 13.60
N GLU A 140 -9.74 26.75 13.81
CA GLU A 140 -10.62 27.38 12.82
C GLU A 140 -10.36 28.89 12.69
N ALA A 141 -10.14 29.59 13.81
CA ALA A 141 -9.71 30.99 13.80
C ALA A 141 -8.38 31.19 13.07
N GLN A 142 -7.38 30.32 13.31
CA GLN A 142 -6.09 30.37 12.61
C GLN A 142 -6.21 30.10 11.11
N ARG A 143 -7.08 29.16 10.69
CA ARG A 143 -7.37 28.91 9.27
C ARG A 143 -8.01 30.11 8.58
N GLN A 144 -8.97 30.77 9.23
CA GLN A 144 -9.60 31.97 8.68
C GLN A 144 -8.62 33.16 8.59
N ALA A 145 -7.70 33.30 9.54
CA ALA A 145 -6.62 34.29 9.49
C ALA A 145 -5.67 34.02 8.30
N ALA A 146 -5.17 32.79 8.15
CA ALA A 146 -4.28 32.41 7.05
C ALA A 146 -4.92 32.59 5.66
N ILE A 147 -6.21 32.34 5.51
CA ILE A 147 -6.94 32.58 4.25
C ILE A 147 -7.02 34.09 3.95
N LYS A 148 -7.28 34.94 4.95
CA LYS A 148 -7.28 36.41 4.79
C LYS A 148 -5.88 36.95 4.45
N GLU A 149 -4.83 36.42 5.07
CA GLU A 149 -3.44 36.80 4.78
C GLU A 149 -3.02 36.41 3.35
N GLN A 150 -3.34 35.18 2.91
CA GLN A 150 -3.08 34.75 1.53
C GLN A 150 -3.90 35.53 0.48
N ALA A 151 -5.10 36.00 0.85
CA ALA A 151 -5.90 36.89 0.01
C ALA A 151 -5.29 38.31 -0.07
N ALA A 152 -4.74 38.83 1.03
CA ALA A 152 -4.03 40.11 1.07
C ALA A 152 -2.73 40.07 0.25
N ALA A 153 -1.92 39.02 0.41
CA ALA A 153 -0.68 38.81 -0.34
C ALA A 153 -0.91 38.70 -1.86
N LYS A 154 -2.07 38.18 -2.29
CA LYS A 154 -2.48 38.15 -3.71
C LYS A 154 -2.95 39.49 -4.26
N LYS A 155 -3.34 40.46 -3.42
CA LYS A 155 -3.59 41.85 -3.84
C LYS A 155 -2.28 42.62 -3.99
N THR A 156 -1.41 42.60 -2.99
CA THR A 156 -0.13 43.35 -3.03
C THR A 156 0.81 42.91 -4.16
N CYS A 157 0.81 41.62 -4.51
CA CYS A 157 1.56 41.10 -5.68
C CYS A 157 1.00 41.55 -7.05
N ARG A 158 -0.22 42.13 -7.10
CA ARG A 158 -0.84 42.64 -8.34
C ARG A 158 -0.60 44.14 -8.57
N GLU A 159 -0.23 44.91 -7.54
CA GLU A 159 -0.06 46.37 -7.63
C GLU A 159 1.41 46.83 -7.75
N GLN A 160 2.39 45.96 -7.52
CA GLN A 160 3.83 46.29 -7.69
C GLN A 160 4.42 45.98 -9.09
N LYS A 161 3.58 45.83 -10.12
CA LYS A 161 4.05 45.59 -11.51
C LYS A 161 3.81 46.76 -12.48
N THR A 162 3.61 47.97 -11.96
CA THR A 162 3.39 49.20 -12.75
C THR A 162 4.10 50.44 -12.18
N SER A 163 5.40 50.36 -11.91
CA SER A 163 6.29 51.54 -11.80
C SER A 163 7.76 51.13 -11.98
N GLY A 164 8.56 51.91 -12.71
CA GLY A 164 9.99 51.60 -12.91
C GLY A 164 10.55 51.82 -14.34
N GLY A 165 10.48 53.06 -14.82
CA GLY A 165 11.31 53.66 -15.88
C GLY A 165 11.93 52.83 -17.01
N ARG A 166 11.43 53.02 -18.23
CA ARG A 166 12.30 53.32 -19.39
C ARG A 166 11.55 54.12 -20.45
N GLU A 167 11.81 55.42 -20.50
CA GLU A 167 11.51 56.22 -21.68
C GLU A 167 12.36 55.76 -22.87
N THR A 168 11.99 56.21 -24.08
CA THR A 168 12.69 55.96 -25.36
C THR A 168 12.81 54.50 -25.83
N SER A 169 11.69 53.90 -26.29
CA SER A 169 11.65 52.99 -27.48
C SER A 169 10.24 52.43 -27.80
N ARG A 170 9.16 53.19 -27.57
CA ARG A 170 7.79 52.66 -27.58
C ARG A 170 7.15 52.43 -28.97
N SER A 171 7.86 52.76 -30.06
CA SER A 171 7.31 52.77 -31.43
C SER A 171 7.37 51.43 -32.18
N LYS A 172 8.40 50.58 -31.97
CA LYS A 172 8.55 49.33 -32.76
C LYS A 172 7.81 48.10 -32.23
N LYS A 173 7.44 48.07 -30.94
CA LYS A 173 6.89 46.86 -30.30
C LYS A 173 5.35 46.75 -30.31
N ALA A 174 4.64 47.81 -30.69
CA ALA A 174 3.18 47.79 -30.83
C ALA A 174 2.74 47.01 -32.09
N GLY A 175 3.42 47.24 -33.22
CA GLY A 175 3.11 46.59 -34.50
C GLY A 175 3.27 45.06 -34.48
N GLU A 176 4.34 44.54 -33.86
CA GLU A 176 4.53 43.08 -33.76
C GLU A 176 3.47 42.39 -32.89
N ALA A 177 3.07 43.02 -31.77
CA ALA A 177 2.05 42.47 -30.88
C ALA A 177 0.66 42.46 -31.53
N GLN A 178 0.34 43.51 -32.29
CA GLN A 178 -0.91 43.59 -33.07
C GLN A 178 -0.90 42.60 -34.24
N ALA A 179 0.16 42.57 -35.05
CA ALA A 179 0.29 41.62 -36.16
C ALA A 179 0.28 40.15 -35.70
N ALA A 180 0.85 39.82 -34.54
CA ALA A 180 0.78 38.47 -33.97
C ALA A 180 -0.61 38.09 -33.45
N ALA A 181 -1.38 39.06 -32.92
CA ALA A 181 -2.77 38.85 -32.52
C ALA A 181 -3.72 38.75 -33.72
N GLU A 182 -3.49 39.54 -34.75
CA GLU A 182 -4.25 39.58 -35.99
C GLU A 182 -4.03 38.30 -36.80
N ARG A 183 -2.77 37.87 -37.00
CA ARG A 183 -2.46 36.55 -37.59
C ARG A 183 -3.03 35.37 -36.81
N LYS A 184 -3.13 35.45 -35.47
CA LYS A 184 -3.82 34.43 -34.66
C LYS A 184 -5.34 34.46 -34.85
N ARG A 185 -5.94 35.63 -35.09
CA ARG A 185 -7.37 35.77 -35.39
C ARG A 185 -7.70 35.30 -36.81
N GLU A 186 -6.90 35.68 -37.80
CA GLU A 186 -7.02 35.19 -39.18
C GLU A 186 -6.79 33.67 -39.26
N ALA A 187 -5.79 33.12 -38.56
CA ALA A 187 -5.59 31.67 -38.47
C ALA A 187 -6.77 30.96 -37.78
N ALA A 188 -7.34 31.55 -36.72
CA ALA A 188 -8.53 31.02 -36.06
C ALA A 188 -9.78 31.11 -36.95
N GLU A 189 -9.94 32.16 -37.75
CA GLU A 189 -11.06 32.32 -38.69
C GLU A 189 -10.92 31.38 -39.90
N ALA A 190 -9.70 31.23 -40.44
CA ALA A 190 -9.38 30.29 -41.51
C ALA A 190 -9.59 28.82 -41.05
N ALA A 191 -9.22 28.50 -39.80
CA ALA A 191 -9.54 27.20 -39.19
C ALA A 191 -11.06 27.01 -39.04
N LYS A 192 -11.80 28.05 -38.62
CA LYS A 192 -13.26 28.02 -38.49
C LYS A 192 -14.00 27.86 -39.83
N LYS A 193 -13.37 28.23 -40.95
CA LYS A 193 -13.87 28.01 -42.32
C LYS A 193 -13.55 26.62 -42.89
N ARG A 194 -12.66 25.83 -42.26
CA ARG A 194 -12.26 24.47 -42.72
C ARG A 194 -12.74 23.32 -41.83
N ALA A 195 -13.21 23.60 -40.62
CA ALA A 195 -13.81 22.60 -39.75
C ALA A 195 -15.13 22.06 -40.36
N THR A 196 -15.18 20.78 -40.69
CA THR A 196 -16.38 20.13 -41.25
C THR A 196 -17.50 20.11 -40.21
N LYS A 197 -18.69 20.58 -40.62
CA LYS A 197 -19.90 20.62 -39.77
C LYS A 197 -20.53 19.23 -39.61
N SER A 198 -20.27 18.33 -40.54
CA SER A 198 -20.75 16.94 -40.60
C SER A 198 -19.55 15.98 -40.72
N PRO A 199 -19.71 14.69 -40.38
CA PRO A 199 -18.74 13.67 -40.76
C PRO A 199 -18.55 13.67 -42.29
N SER A 200 -17.36 13.29 -42.75
CA SER A 200 -17.07 13.19 -44.20
C SER A 200 -16.12 12.04 -44.45
N GLU A 201 -16.41 11.21 -45.44
CA GLU A 201 -15.53 10.12 -45.85
C GLU A 201 -14.47 10.62 -46.85
N TYR A 202 -13.24 10.13 -46.71
CA TYR A 202 -12.10 10.53 -47.54
C TYR A 202 -11.30 9.30 -47.98
N GLN A 203 -11.03 9.17 -49.29
CA GLN A 203 -10.12 8.16 -49.79
C GLN A 203 -8.68 8.68 -49.83
N ILE A 204 -7.78 7.96 -49.15
CA ILE A 204 -6.37 8.31 -48.97
C ILE A 204 -5.61 8.28 -50.30
N LYS A 205 -4.97 9.40 -50.67
CA LYS A 205 -4.24 9.55 -51.94
C LYS A 205 -2.73 9.39 -51.75
N LYS A 206 -1.99 9.31 -52.86
CA LYS A 206 -0.53 9.13 -52.84
C LYS A 206 0.15 10.29 -52.11
N GLY A 207 0.88 9.97 -51.04
CA GLY A 207 1.56 10.94 -50.19
C GLY A 207 0.69 11.58 -49.12
N ASP A 208 -0.47 10.99 -48.81
CA ASP A 208 -1.25 11.32 -47.61
C ASP A 208 -0.87 10.41 -46.42
N GLY A 209 -1.11 10.93 -45.22
CA GLY A 209 -0.77 10.27 -43.96
C GLY A 209 -1.55 10.93 -42.81
N LEU A 210 -1.74 10.22 -41.71
CA LEU A 210 -2.53 10.65 -40.54
C LEU A 210 -2.17 12.09 -40.10
N ILE A 211 -0.88 12.39 -39.96
CA ILE A 211 -0.37 13.71 -39.55
C ILE A 211 -0.73 14.82 -40.58
N LYS A 212 -0.65 14.52 -41.87
CA LYS A 212 -0.91 15.49 -42.95
C LYS A 212 -2.40 15.79 -43.07
N LEU A 213 -3.25 14.76 -42.99
CA LEU A 213 -4.70 14.88 -42.99
C LEU A 213 -5.18 15.62 -41.72
N ALA A 214 -4.69 15.24 -40.54
CA ALA A 214 -4.99 15.93 -39.28
C ALA A 214 -4.68 17.44 -39.35
N ARG A 215 -3.53 17.82 -39.94
CA ARG A 215 -3.18 19.24 -40.20
C ARG A 215 -4.10 19.90 -41.22
N GLN A 216 -4.46 19.22 -42.31
CA GLN A 216 -5.33 19.75 -43.36
C GLN A 216 -6.74 20.08 -42.84
N TYR A 217 -7.29 19.22 -41.97
CA TYR A 217 -8.61 19.39 -41.35
C TYR A 217 -8.56 20.04 -39.96
N ASN A 218 -7.38 20.50 -39.52
CA ASN A 218 -7.13 21.20 -38.26
C ASN A 218 -7.70 20.46 -37.02
N MET A 219 -7.33 19.19 -36.86
CA MET A 219 -7.68 18.34 -35.71
C MET A 219 -6.44 17.57 -35.19
N PRO A 220 -6.45 17.05 -33.94
CA PRO A 220 -5.36 16.23 -33.42
C PRO A 220 -5.23 14.89 -34.15
N VAL A 221 -4.01 14.35 -34.22
CA VAL A 221 -3.73 13.06 -34.85
C VAL A 221 -4.40 11.93 -34.08
N GLU A 222 -4.32 11.96 -32.75
CA GLU A 222 -4.96 11.03 -31.83
C GLU A 222 -6.48 10.95 -32.05
N VAL A 223 -7.14 12.09 -32.29
CA VAL A 223 -8.59 12.15 -32.48
C VAL A 223 -8.99 11.56 -33.83
N LEU A 224 -8.25 11.88 -34.91
CA LEU A 224 -8.48 11.28 -36.23
C LEU A 224 -8.20 9.76 -36.21
N ALA A 225 -7.17 9.32 -35.47
CA ALA A 225 -6.84 7.92 -35.31
C ALA A 225 -7.92 7.17 -34.50
N GLN A 226 -8.32 7.69 -33.33
CA GLN A 226 -9.40 7.13 -32.49
C GLN A 226 -10.73 7.03 -33.24
N ALA A 227 -11.13 8.07 -33.98
CA ALA A 227 -12.36 8.06 -34.77
C ALA A 227 -12.41 6.96 -35.85
N ASN A 228 -11.26 6.38 -36.20
CA ASN A 228 -11.10 5.32 -37.20
C ASN A 228 -10.55 4.01 -36.62
N ASN A 229 -10.45 3.89 -35.29
CA ASN A 229 -9.84 2.76 -34.59
C ASN A 229 -8.39 2.43 -35.04
N LEU A 230 -7.65 3.44 -35.50
CA LEU A 230 -6.24 3.36 -35.87
C LEU A 230 -5.35 3.75 -34.68
N SER A 231 -4.10 3.29 -34.66
CA SER A 231 -3.12 3.86 -33.73
C SER A 231 -2.62 5.23 -34.24
N PRO A 232 -2.23 6.18 -33.35
CA PRO A 232 -1.73 7.49 -33.78
C PRO A 232 -0.46 7.42 -34.66
N SER A 233 0.27 6.32 -34.57
CA SER A 233 1.48 6.02 -35.36
C SER A 233 1.24 5.06 -36.54
N ALA A 234 -0.02 4.75 -36.88
CA ALA A 234 -0.34 3.84 -37.98
C ALA A 234 0.08 4.41 -39.35
N ALA A 235 0.59 3.53 -40.22
CA ALA A 235 0.74 3.85 -41.63
C ALA A 235 -0.61 3.71 -42.35
N LEU A 236 -0.97 4.70 -43.17
CA LEU A 236 -2.19 4.68 -43.99
C LEU A 236 -1.91 4.00 -45.33
N GLN A 237 -2.86 3.21 -45.84
CA GLN A 237 -2.76 2.58 -47.15
C GLN A 237 -3.42 3.43 -48.25
N LEU A 238 -2.90 3.33 -49.47
CA LEU A 238 -3.44 4.05 -50.63
C LEU A 238 -4.82 3.49 -50.99
N GLY A 239 -5.80 4.36 -51.25
CA GLY A 239 -7.18 3.97 -51.55
C GLY A 239 -8.03 3.55 -50.34
N GLN A 240 -7.44 3.48 -49.14
CA GLN A 240 -8.18 3.27 -47.90
C GLN A 240 -9.17 4.42 -47.67
N SER A 241 -10.42 4.11 -47.34
CA SER A 241 -11.39 5.08 -46.83
C SER A 241 -11.10 5.40 -45.36
N ILE A 242 -11.11 6.68 -45.00
CA ILE A 242 -11.03 7.18 -43.63
C ILE A 242 -12.20 8.14 -43.35
N THR A 243 -12.83 7.99 -42.19
CA THR A 243 -13.92 8.86 -41.72
C THR A 243 -13.34 10.07 -41.00
N ILE A 244 -13.62 11.27 -41.48
CA ILE A 244 -13.23 12.52 -40.85
C ILE A 244 -14.35 12.96 -39.89
N PRO A 245 -14.12 12.97 -38.56
CA PRO A 245 -15.14 13.33 -37.58
C PRO A 245 -15.50 14.83 -37.66
N SER A 246 -16.77 15.16 -37.33
CA SER A 246 -17.21 16.56 -37.26
C SER A 246 -16.56 17.30 -36.10
N SER A 247 -16.48 18.64 -36.18
CA SER A 247 -15.89 19.47 -35.11
C SER A 247 -16.52 19.25 -33.72
N LYS A 248 -17.82 18.93 -33.64
CA LYS A 248 -18.48 18.58 -32.36
C LYS A 248 -18.02 17.22 -31.81
N GLN A 249 -17.72 16.25 -32.67
CA GLN A 249 -17.16 14.96 -32.25
C GLN A 249 -15.69 15.12 -31.81
N VAL A 250 -14.90 15.93 -32.53
CA VAL A 250 -13.52 16.26 -32.15
C VAL A 250 -13.48 16.83 -30.73
N GLN A 251 -14.29 17.85 -30.42
CA GLN A 251 -14.35 18.45 -29.07
C GLN A 251 -14.79 17.46 -27.98
N ARG A 252 -15.64 16.49 -28.31
CA ARG A 252 -16.03 15.41 -27.37
C ARG A 252 -14.85 14.48 -27.08
N LEU A 253 -14.20 13.99 -28.14
CA LEU A 253 -13.04 13.09 -28.05
C LEU A 253 -11.85 13.75 -27.35
N GLU A 254 -11.59 15.03 -27.60
CA GLU A 254 -10.57 15.82 -26.88
C GLU A 254 -10.89 15.93 -25.37
N ARG A 255 -12.15 16.23 -25.01
CA ARG A 255 -12.56 16.33 -23.61
C ARG A 255 -12.52 14.96 -22.90
N GLU A 256 -12.87 13.90 -23.60
CA GLU A 256 -12.81 12.52 -23.10
C GLU A 256 -11.36 12.06 -22.90
N ALA A 257 -10.48 12.31 -23.87
CA ALA A 257 -9.05 12.04 -23.76
C ALA A 257 -8.40 12.81 -22.60
N ALA A 258 -8.70 14.12 -22.46
CA ALA A 258 -8.20 14.94 -21.36
C ALA A 258 -8.73 14.47 -19.99
N ALA A 259 -9.99 14.03 -19.90
CA ALA A 259 -10.55 13.45 -18.68
C ALA A 259 -9.89 12.11 -18.33
N ALA A 260 -9.61 11.26 -19.34
CA ALA A 260 -8.92 10.00 -19.16
C ALA A 260 -7.45 10.19 -18.72
N GLU A 261 -6.76 11.19 -19.26
CA GLU A 261 -5.41 11.56 -18.84
C GLU A 261 -5.39 12.05 -17.39
N GLN A 262 -6.30 12.97 -17.01
CA GLN A 262 -6.43 13.43 -15.63
C GLN A 262 -6.82 12.30 -14.66
N ALA A 263 -7.65 11.34 -15.08
CA ALA A 263 -7.99 10.17 -14.27
C ALA A 263 -6.78 9.25 -14.06
N ARG A 264 -5.96 9.01 -15.12
CA ARG A 264 -4.71 8.26 -15.03
C ARG A 264 -3.69 8.95 -14.13
N GLU A 265 -3.54 10.27 -14.24
CA GLU A 265 -2.62 11.03 -13.41
C GLU A 265 -3.06 11.04 -11.93
N LYS A 266 -4.35 11.28 -11.65
CA LYS A 266 -4.91 11.15 -10.29
C LYS A 266 -4.70 9.74 -9.72
N LYS A 267 -4.92 8.68 -10.52
CA LYS A 267 -4.67 7.30 -10.10
C LYS A 267 -3.19 7.09 -9.77
N ARG A 268 -2.26 7.58 -10.61
CA ARG A 268 -0.81 7.51 -10.34
C ARG A 268 -0.42 8.26 -9.07
N GLN A 269 -0.97 9.46 -8.86
CA GLN A 269 -0.74 10.26 -7.64
C GLN A 269 -1.31 9.57 -6.39
N GLN A 270 -2.48 8.93 -6.48
CA GLN A 270 -3.07 8.15 -5.38
C GLN A 270 -2.24 6.91 -5.05
N GLU A 271 -1.80 6.16 -6.07
CA GLU A 271 -0.93 4.99 -5.93
C GLU A 271 0.43 5.37 -5.34
N GLU A 272 1.04 6.45 -5.83
CA GLU A 272 2.30 6.98 -5.30
C GLU A 272 2.15 7.49 -3.85
N ALA A 273 1.04 8.15 -3.52
CA ALA A 273 0.73 8.58 -2.16
C ALA A 273 0.48 7.40 -1.21
N LEU A 274 -0.19 6.35 -1.67
CA LEU A 274 -0.40 5.11 -0.91
C LEU A 274 0.94 4.38 -0.70
N ALA A 275 1.77 4.29 -1.74
CA ALA A 275 3.11 3.72 -1.66
C ALA A 275 3.98 4.49 -0.65
N LYS A 276 4.00 5.83 -0.72
CA LYS A 276 4.69 6.70 0.24
C LYS A 276 4.21 6.46 1.68
N LYS A 277 2.90 6.55 1.93
CA LYS A 277 2.31 6.22 3.26
C LYS A 277 2.73 4.84 3.77
N SER A 278 2.74 3.82 2.90
CA SER A 278 3.16 2.46 3.29
C SER A 278 4.66 2.36 3.57
N ALA A 279 5.50 3.14 2.88
CA ALA A 279 6.94 3.19 3.10
C ALA A 279 7.28 3.93 4.40
N ASP A 280 6.58 5.03 4.70
CA ASP A 280 6.78 5.79 5.92
C ASP A 280 6.26 5.03 7.15
N ALA A 281 5.11 4.35 7.06
CA ALA A 281 4.64 3.43 8.10
C ALA A 281 5.64 2.28 8.37
N LYS A 282 6.28 1.74 7.32
CA LYS A 282 7.36 0.73 7.47
C LYS A 282 8.60 1.32 8.15
N ARG A 283 8.98 2.55 7.82
CA ARG A 283 10.12 3.26 8.45
C ARG A 283 9.86 3.52 9.93
N GLU A 284 8.68 4.03 10.28
CA GLU A 284 8.30 4.24 11.68
C GLU A 284 8.28 2.93 12.48
N ALA A 285 7.71 1.85 11.91
CA ALA A 285 7.70 0.55 12.57
C ALA A 285 9.13 0.01 12.80
N GLN A 286 10.04 0.21 11.83
CA GLN A 286 11.45 -0.15 11.98
C GLN A 286 12.19 0.74 13.00
N GLN A 287 11.91 2.04 13.05
CA GLN A 287 12.47 2.96 14.04
C GLN A 287 12.03 2.58 15.45
N LYS A 288 10.72 2.44 15.69
CA LYS A 288 10.14 1.99 16.97
C LYS A 288 10.70 0.63 17.42
N LEU A 289 10.86 -0.33 16.50
CA LEU A 289 11.51 -1.61 16.79
C LEU A 289 13.00 -1.45 17.13
N SER A 290 13.71 -0.51 16.50
CA SER A 290 15.13 -0.23 16.79
C SER A 290 15.32 0.49 18.14
N GLU A 291 14.38 1.34 18.53
CA GLU A 291 14.36 2.07 19.80
C GLU A 291 14.05 1.12 20.96
N ALA A 292 12.98 0.31 20.85
CA ALA A 292 12.69 -0.74 21.82
C ALA A 292 13.86 -1.72 22.00
N ARG A 293 14.58 -2.06 20.92
CA ARG A 293 15.81 -2.88 20.99
C ARG A 293 16.97 -2.18 21.72
N LYS A 294 17.09 -0.86 21.62
CA LYS A 294 18.10 -0.08 22.37
C LYS A 294 17.73 -0.02 23.85
N GLU A 295 16.48 0.33 24.15
CA GLU A 295 15.96 0.41 25.52
C GLU A 295 16.12 -0.94 26.26
N VAL A 296 15.73 -2.05 25.63
CA VAL A 296 15.96 -3.39 26.18
C VAL A 296 17.47 -3.64 26.37
N LYS A 297 18.33 -3.28 25.41
CA LYS A 297 19.79 -3.48 25.54
C LYS A 297 20.42 -2.64 26.67
N GLU A 298 19.86 -1.49 27.00
CA GLU A 298 20.35 -0.61 28.07
C GLU A 298 19.84 -1.02 29.45
N THR A 299 18.60 -1.54 29.53
CA THR A 299 17.93 -1.97 30.77
C THR A 299 18.18 -3.44 31.14
N ASP A 300 18.56 -4.30 30.19
CA ASP A 300 18.77 -5.73 30.44
C ASP A 300 20.05 -6.00 31.26
N ALA A 301 19.99 -7.05 32.09
CA ALA A 301 21.07 -7.45 32.95
C ALA A 301 22.29 -7.89 32.12
N LYS A 302 23.43 -7.24 32.36
CA LYS A 302 24.68 -7.51 31.64
C LYS A 302 25.28 -8.84 32.11
N GLY A 303 25.22 -9.86 31.26
CA GLY A 303 25.77 -11.18 31.54
C GLY A 303 25.43 -12.20 30.46
N SER A 304 25.99 -13.40 30.61
CA SER A 304 25.48 -14.58 29.92
C SER A 304 24.45 -15.26 30.82
N PHE A 305 23.34 -15.71 30.24
CA PHE A 305 22.27 -16.43 30.94
C PHE A 305 21.97 -17.72 30.21
N GLY A 306 21.39 -18.68 30.91
CA GLY A 306 20.89 -19.90 30.30
C GLY A 306 19.67 -20.42 31.04
N VAL A 307 18.95 -21.30 30.38
CA VAL A 307 17.70 -21.86 30.86
C VAL A 307 17.97 -23.26 31.38
N GLN A 308 17.87 -23.46 32.69
CA GLN A 308 17.84 -24.82 33.24
C GLN A 308 16.47 -25.41 32.92
N VAL A 309 16.45 -26.55 32.24
CA VAL A 309 15.19 -27.16 31.78
C VAL A 309 14.81 -28.37 32.63
N ALA A 310 15.81 -29.09 33.14
CA ALA A 310 15.62 -30.26 33.99
C ALA A 310 16.73 -30.40 35.05
N LEU A 311 16.42 -31.16 36.10
CA LEU A 311 17.36 -31.73 37.06
C LEU A 311 17.08 -33.24 37.08
N ALA A 312 18.02 -34.04 36.59
CA ALA A 312 17.88 -35.50 36.52
C ALA A 312 18.65 -36.16 37.67
N ASN A 313 18.13 -37.27 38.20
CA ASN A 313 18.81 -37.99 39.29
C ASN A 313 20.13 -38.64 38.83
N ASP A 314 20.23 -38.99 37.54
CA ASP A 314 21.31 -39.78 36.96
C ASP A 314 21.93 -39.09 35.73
N GLN A 315 23.24 -39.26 35.54
CA GLN A 315 23.97 -38.71 34.38
C GLN A 315 23.40 -39.19 33.05
N ALA A 316 23.10 -40.49 32.91
CA ALA A 316 22.53 -41.04 31.67
C ALA A 316 21.21 -40.36 31.25
N LYS A 317 20.31 -40.10 32.20
CA LYS A 317 19.04 -39.39 31.95
C LYS A 317 19.28 -37.92 31.56
N ALA A 318 20.28 -37.26 32.16
CA ALA A 318 20.67 -35.91 31.79
C ALA A 318 21.25 -35.85 30.36
N ASP A 319 22.03 -36.85 29.95
CA ASP A 319 22.62 -36.92 28.61
C ASP A 319 21.60 -37.30 27.53
N GLU A 320 20.61 -38.14 27.82
CA GLU A 320 19.46 -38.37 26.94
C GLU A 320 18.67 -37.08 26.70
N LEU A 321 18.36 -36.33 27.76
CA LEU A 321 17.71 -35.03 27.66
C LEU A 321 18.57 -34.06 26.85
N ALA A 322 19.86 -33.95 27.16
CA ALA A 322 20.78 -33.11 26.40
C ALA A 322 20.86 -33.51 24.92
N LYS A 323 20.78 -34.80 24.59
CA LYS A 323 20.72 -35.30 23.21
C LYS A 323 19.43 -34.87 22.51
N LYS A 324 18.27 -34.92 23.18
CA LYS A 324 16.98 -34.40 22.65
C LYS A 324 17.06 -32.90 22.34
N PHE A 325 17.53 -32.09 23.28
CA PHE A 325 17.68 -30.65 23.08
C PHE A 325 18.72 -30.29 22.00
N ARG A 326 19.84 -31.01 21.92
CA ARG A 326 20.83 -30.86 20.83
C ARG A 326 20.24 -31.25 19.46
N ALA A 327 19.45 -32.32 19.38
CA ALA A 327 18.77 -32.73 18.16
C ALA A 327 17.69 -31.71 17.71
N ALA A 328 17.07 -31.00 18.64
CA ALA A 328 16.19 -29.86 18.36
C ALA A 328 16.95 -28.56 18.00
N GLY A 329 18.29 -28.58 17.96
CA GLY A 329 19.15 -27.47 17.55
C GLY A 329 19.59 -26.52 18.65
N TYR A 330 19.33 -26.84 19.92
CA TYR A 330 19.70 -26.00 21.06
C TYR A 330 21.12 -26.33 21.59
N GLN A 331 21.85 -25.32 22.08
CA GLN A 331 23.14 -25.53 22.76
C GLN A 331 22.92 -25.96 24.21
N VAL A 332 23.50 -27.09 24.62
CA VAL A 332 23.21 -27.72 25.94
C VAL A 332 24.48 -28.12 26.68
N LYS A 333 24.56 -27.72 27.95
CA LYS A 333 25.55 -28.19 28.92
C LYS A 333 24.86 -28.98 30.05
N THR A 334 25.53 -30.04 30.50
CA THR A 334 25.20 -30.78 31.72
C THR A 334 26.16 -30.39 32.84
N SER A 335 25.70 -30.39 34.09
CA SER A 335 26.53 -30.06 35.25
C SER A 335 26.06 -30.84 36.48
N ALA A 336 26.99 -31.54 37.14
CA ALA A 336 26.71 -32.30 38.34
C ALA A 336 26.44 -31.37 39.54
N THR A 337 25.50 -31.77 40.40
CA THR A 337 25.16 -31.10 41.67
C THR A 337 24.87 -32.15 42.73
N SER A 338 24.89 -31.76 44.02
CA SER A 338 24.62 -32.66 45.14
C SER A 338 23.21 -33.28 45.16
N ARG A 339 22.32 -32.89 44.23
CA ARG A 339 20.95 -33.39 44.07
C ARG A 339 20.70 -34.08 42.72
N GLY A 340 21.75 -34.34 41.92
CA GLY A 340 21.65 -34.88 40.56
C GLY A 340 22.32 -33.98 39.51
N VAL A 341 22.06 -34.23 38.24
CA VAL A 341 22.69 -33.56 37.10
C VAL A 341 21.71 -32.57 36.48
N ARG A 342 22.07 -31.28 36.45
CA ARG A 342 21.25 -30.24 35.81
C ARG A 342 21.52 -30.21 34.30
N VAL A 343 20.48 -29.97 33.52
CA VAL A 343 20.54 -29.77 32.07
C VAL A 343 20.21 -28.31 31.78
N VAL A 344 21.17 -27.57 31.20
CA VAL A 344 21.05 -26.12 30.94
C VAL A 344 21.26 -25.82 29.47
N VAL A 345 20.36 -25.02 28.91
CA VAL A 345 20.34 -24.59 27.51
C VAL A 345 20.78 -23.12 27.41
N GLY A 346 21.76 -22.82 26.56
CA GLY A 346 22.41 -21.50 26.48
C GLY A 346 23.88 -21.61 26.04
N PRO A 347 24.65 -20.50 26.01
CA PRO A 347 24.36 -19.20 26.60
C PRO A 347 23.63 -18.20 25.70
N GLU A 348 22.70 -17.45 26.28
CA GLU A 348 22.13 -16.23 25.71
C GLU A 348 22.76 -14.98 26.33
N ARG A 349 22.87 -13.89 25.56
CA ARG A 349 23.33 -12.59 26.08
C ARG A 349 22.14 -11.78 26.59
N GLY A 350 22.15 -11.47 27.89
CA GLY A 350 21.07 -10.75 28.54
C GLY A 350 19.96 -11.66 29.08
N LYS A 351 19.23 -11.18 30.10
CA LYS A 351 18.16 -11.90 30.77
C LYS A 351 16.90 -11.95 29.91
N VAL A 352 16.62 -10.92 29.11
CA VAL A 352 15.45 -10.89 28.22
C VAL A 352 15.57 -11.93 27.11
N ALA A 353 16.77 -12.10 26.53
CA ALA A 353 17.04 -13.16 25.56
C ALA A 353 16.86 -14.57 26.16
N ALA A 354 17.34 -14.78 27.39
CA ALA A 354 17.15 -16.06 28.09
C ALA A 354 15.69 -16.32 28.51
N LEU A 355 14.90 -15.29 28.82
CA LEU A 355 13.46 -15.41 29.04
C LEU A 355 12.73 -15.80 27.74
N ALA A 356 13.04 -15.16 26.62
CA ALA A 356 12.51 -15.56 25.31
C ALA A 356 12.91 -16.99 24.92
N LEU A 357 14.14 -17.42 25.24
CA LEU A 357 14.58 -18.81 25.05
C LEU A 357 13.80 -19.79 25.95
N LYS A 358 13.55 -19.44 27.22
CA LYS A 358 12.70 -20.22 28.13
C LYS A 358 11.29 -20.39 27.57
N ASP A 359 10.67 -19.30 27.12
CA ASP A 359 9.29 -19.34 26.63
C ASP A 359 9.19 -20.09 25.30
N LYS A 360 10.22 -19.99 24.46
CA LYS A 360 10.38 -20.83 23.26
C LYS A 360 10.50 -22.32 23.61
N ILE A 361 11.33 -22.69 24.60
CA ILE A 361 11.50 -24.08 25.06
C ILE A 361 10.17 -24.64 25.61
N ASN A 362 9.43 -23.86 26.39
CA ASN A 362 8.11 -24.25 26.90
C ASN A 362 7.05 -24.39 25.79
N SER A 363 7.22 -23.68 24.67
CA SER A 363 6.29 -23.70 23.53
C SER A 363 6.66 -24.72 22.44
N ASP A 364 7.83 -25.34 22.51
CA ASP A 364 8.35 -26.23 21.47
C ASP A 364 7.90 -27.69 21.71
N PRO A 365 6.98 -28.24 20.88
CA PRO A 365 6.41 -29.57 21.08
C PRO A 365 7.44 -30.70 20.84
N LYS A 366 8.65 -30.39 20.36
CA LYS A 366 9.73 -31.37 20.18
C LYS A 366 10.41 -31.76 21.50
N VAL A 367 10.31 -30.90 22.51
CA VAL A 367 11.06 -31.05 23.77
C VAL A 367 10.18 -31.27 25.00
N ASN A 368 8.89 -30.89 24.96
CA ASN A 368 7.85 -31.27 25.93
C ASN A 368 8.27 -31.13 27.41
N THR A 369 8.83 -29.97 27.77
CA THR A 369 9.25 -29.64 29.14
C THR A 369 8.66 -28.31 29.58
N THR A 370 7.93 -28.32 30.70
CA THR A 370 7.26 -27.13 31.27
C THR A 370 8.04 -26.49 32.43
N SER A 371 9.17 -27.10 32.83
CA SER A 371 9.95 -26.75 34.04
C SER A 371 11.18 -25.87 33.77
N ALA A 372 11.11 -25.00 32.75
CA ALA A 372 12.23 -24.16 32.33
C ALA A 372 12.37 -22.88 33.18
N TRP A 373 13.55 -22.65 33.77
CA TRP A 373 13.87 -21.48 34.60
C TRP A 373 15.23 -20.87 34.24
N VAL A 374 15.32 -19.54 34.23
CA VAL A 374 16.53 -18.80 33.82
C VAL A 374 17.52 -18.70 34.98
N LEU A 375 18.78 -19.02 34.72
CA LEU A 375 19.90 -18.87 35.65
C LEU A 375 21.07 -18.10 35.00
N TYR A 376 21.97 -17.57 35.82
CA TYR A 376 23.17 -16.89 35.34
C TYR A 376 24.18 -17.92 34.81
N TRP A 377 24.59 -17.79 33.55
CA TRP A 377 25.55 -18.69 32.91
C TRP A 377 26.97 -18.24 33.26
N ARG A 378 27.59 -18.95 34.20
CA ARG A 378 28.96 -18.72 34.68
C ARG A 378 29.92 -19.75 34.08
#